data_AF-A0A3P5XJ46-F1
#
_entry.id   AF-A0A3P5XJ46-F1
#
_cell.length_a   1.000
_cell.length_b   1.000
_cell.length_c   1.000
_cell.angle_alpha   90.00
_cell.angle_beta   90.00
_cell.angle_gamma   90.00
#
_symmetry.space_group_name_H-M   'P 1'
#
loop_
_entity.id
_entity.type
_entity.pdbx_description
1 polymer ?
#
loop_
_entity_poly.entity_id
_entity_poly.type
_entity_poly.pdbx_seq_one_letter_code
_entity_poly.pdbx_strand_id
1 'polypeptide(L)' 'MEHQIETGQTPEQWSAALQERGIRLSPRTLREKARKYGTYYAMGRTMLLLGEHIEAMLKAEAQRDAAERAKAAGEARRAE' A
#
# COMPACT_ATOMS: atom_id res chain seq x y z
N MET A 1 6.98 19.65 -16.44
CA MET A 1 6.96 20.04 -15.02
C MET A 1 5.83 19.29 -14.36
N GLU A 2 6.07 18.79 -13.16
CA GLU A 2 5.29 17.78 -12.46
C GLU A 2 3.86 18.21 -12.14
N HIS A 3 2.88 17.55 -12.76
CA HIS A 3 1.48 17.61 -12.34
C HIS A 3 1.19 16.61 -11.20
N GLN A 4 2.06 16.54 -10.20
CA GLN A 4 1.88 15.64 -9.04
C GLN A 4 0.58 15.94 -8.27
N ILE A 5 0.09 17.18 -8.34
CA ILE A 5 -1.20 17.56 -7.74
C ILE A 5 -2.39 17.03 -8.57
N GLU A 6 -2.27 16.93 -9.89
CA GLU A 6 -3.37 16.44 -10.76
C GLU A 6 -3.54 14.92 -10.70
N THR A 7 -2.48 14.19 -10.34
CA THR A 7 -2.51 12.72 -10.26
C THR A 7 -2.73 12.20 -8.84
N GLY A 8 -2.70 13.08 -7.84
CA GLY A 8 -2.97 12.75 -6.45
C GLY A 8 -4.44 12.48 -6.18
N GLN A 9 -4.75 11.29 -5.66
CA GLN A 9 -6.09 10.88 -5.28
C GLN A 9 -6.19 10.58 -3.78
N THR A 10 -7.36 10.79 -3.20
CA THR A 10 -7.66 10.41 -1.81
C THR A 10 -7.75 8.88 -1.65
N PRO A 11 -7.64 8.34 -0.42
CA PRO A 11 -7.86 6.91 -0.16
C PRO A 11 -9.22 6.40 -0.65
N GLU A 12 -10.27 7.22 -0.59
CA GLU A 12 -11.60 6.91 -1.12
C GLU A 12 -11.59 6.73 -2.63
N GLN A 13 -10.97 7.67 -3.35
CA GLN A 13 -10.88 7.62 -4.81
C GLN A 13 -10.03 6.44 -5.28
N TRP A 14 -8.90 6.17 -4.62
CA TRP A 14 -8.08 4.99 -4.91
C TRP A 14 -8.82 3.69 -4.65
N SER A 15 -9.57 3.61 -3.55
CA SER A 15 -10.37 2.42 -3.24
C SER A 15 -11.39 2.14 -4.35
N ALA A 16 -12.09 3.17 -4.84
CA ALA A 16 -13.01 3.05 -5.97
C ALA A 16 -12.29 2.63 -7.26
N ALA A 17 -11.20 3.31 -7.63
CA ALA A 17 -10.42 3.03 -8.84
C ALA A 17 -9.81 1.61 -8.84
N LEU A 18 -9.38 1.11 -7.68
CA LEU A 18 -8.89 -0.26 -7.52
C LEU A 18 -10.04 -1.28 -7.59
N GLN A 19 -11.19 -0.95 -7.01
CA GLN A 19 -12.37 -1.81 -7.04
C GLN A 19 -12.88 -2.04 -8.46
N GLU A 20 -12.85 -1.01 -9.33
CA GLU A 20 -13.17 -1.14 -10.77
C GLU A 20 -12.26 -2.15 -11.49
N ARG A 21 -11.05 -2.36 -10.97
CA ARG A 21 -10.07 -3.35 -11.48
C ARG A 21 -10.15 -4.69 -10.76
N GLY A 22 -11.18 -4.90 -9.93
CA GLY A 22 -11.38 -6.13 -9.15
C GLY A 22 -10.52 -6.22 -7.88
N ILE A 23 -9.77 -5.18 -7.53
CA ILE A 23 -8.91 -5.16 -6.35
C ILE A 23 -9.72 -4.59 -5.16
N ARG A 24 -10.02 -5.43 -4.18
CA ARG A 24 -10.74 -5.03 -2.97
C ARG A 24 -9.79 -4.50 -1.92
N LEU A 25 -9.57 -3.19 -1.91
CA LEU A 25 -8.79 -2.50 -0.88
C LEU A 25 -9.60 -1.36 -0.28
N SER A 26 -9.83 -1.40 1.03
CA SER A 26 -10.65 -0.38 1.71
C SER A 26 -9.87 0.94 1.88
N PRO A 27 -10.56 2.09 1.97
CA PRO A 27 -9.91 3.36 2.27
C PRO A 27 -9.20 3.35 3.63
N ARG A 28 -9.71 2.59 4.61
CA ARG A 28 -9.08 2.40 5.91
C ARG A 28 -7.74 1.70 5.77
N THR A 29 -7.72 0.59 5.03
CA THR A 29 -6.49 -0.17 4.76
C THR A 29 -5.46 0.69 4.04
N LEU A 30 -5.88 1.44 3.01
CA LEU A 30 -4.99 2.38 2.31
C LEU A 30 -4.34 3.38 3.27
N ARG A 31 -5.11 4.01 4.17
CA ARG A 31 -4.57 4.93 5.18
C ARG A 31 -3.59 4.26 6.13
N GLU A 32 -3.91 3.06 6.61
CA GLU A 32 -3.04 2.31 7.53
C GLU A 32 -1.71 1.96 6.85
N LYS A 33 -1.76 1.44 5.61
CA LYS A 33 -0.55 1.09 4.85
C LYS A 33 0.26 2.32 4.47
N ALA A 34 -0.39 3.39 4.03
CA ALA A 34 0.29 4.63 3.68
C ALA A 34 1.07 5.19 4.88
N ARG A 35 0.46 5.19 6.07
CA ARG A 35 1.15 5.58 7.30
C ARG A 35 2.26 4.63 7.69
N LYS A 36 2.02 3.32 7.59
CA LYS A 36 3.01 2.28 7.91
C LYS A 36 4.28 2.42 7.06
N TYR A 37 4.13 2.75 5.78
CA TYR A 37 5.24 2.84 4.83
C TYR A 37 5.75 4.26 4.57
N GLY A 38 5.10 5.29 5.14
CA GLY A 38 5.46 6.68 4.90
C GLY A 38 5.20 7.17 3.47
N THR A 39 4.33 6.49 2.72
CA THR A 39 4.08 6.74 1.29
C THR A 39 2.78 7.52 1.09
N TYR A 40 2.79 8.81 1.41
CA TYR A 40 1.66 9.73 1.19
C TYR A 40 2.08 11.19 1.28
N TYR A 41 1.24 12.07 0.73
CA TYR A 41 1.24 13.49 1.08
C TYR A 41 0.10 13.81 2.03
N ALA A 42 0.35 14.71 2.98
CA ALA A 42 -0.67 15.23 3.87
C ALA A 42 -0.84 16.74 3.70
N MET A 43 -2.11 17.15 3.71
CA MET A 43 -2.52 18.55 3.75
C MET A 43 -3.58 18.69 4.84
N GLY A 44 -3.14 19.10 6.04
CA GLY A 44 -3.97 19.07 7.23
C GLY A 44 -4.49 17.66 7.53
N ARG A 45 -5.82 17.47 7.45
CA ARG A 45 -6.47 16.16 7.67
C ARG A 45 -6.60 15.33 6.38
N THR A 46 -6.31 15.92 5.23
CA THR A 46 -6.44 15.28 3.92
C THR A 46 -5.16 14.51 3.61
N MET A 47 -5.33 13.28 3.13
CA MET A 47 -4.25 12.43 2.63
C MET A 47 -4.40 12.31 1.12
N LEU A 48 -3.29 12.48 0.39
CA LEU A 48 -3.19 12.26 -1.03
C LEU A 48 -2.18 11.15 -1.32
N LEU A 49 -2.56 10.27 -2.24
CA LEU A 49 -1.77 9.13 -2.70
C LEU A 49 -1.55 9.29 -4.20
N LEU A 50 -0.30 9.17 -4.62
CA LEU A 50 0.09 9.03 -6.02
C LEU A 50 0.08 7.54 -6.41
N GLY A 51 0.07 7.26 -7.71
CA GLY A 51 0.23 5.89 -8.21
C GLY A 51 1.50 5.22 -7.68
N GLU A 52 2.61 5.96 -7.65
CA GLU A 52 3.89 5.51 -7.10
C GLU A 52 3.80 5.12 -5.62
N HIS A 53 2.98 5.82 -4.83
CA HIS A 53 2.73 5.46 -3.43
C HIS A 53 1.99 4.12 -3.34
N ILE A 54 0.99 3.89 -4.20
CA ILE A 54 0.25 2.62 -4.24
C ILE A 54 1.20 1.46 -4.60
N GLU A 55 2.01 1.64 -5.64
CA GLU A 55 2.98 0.63 -6.09
C GLU A 55 4.00 0.31 -4.99
N ALA A 56 4.54 1.34 -4.32
CA ALA A 56 5.48 1.16 -3.22
C ALA A 56 4.87 0.35 -2.07
N MET A 57 3.62 0.66 -1.67
CA MET A 57 2.93 -0.10 -0.63
C MET A 57 2.70 -1.56 -1.01
N LEU A 58 2.26 -1.83 -2.24
CA LEU A 58 2.02 -3.19 -2.72
C LEU A 58 3.31 -4.01 -2.76
N LYS A 59 4.40 -3.41 -3.25
CA LYS A 59 5.72 -4.05 -3.29
C LYS A 59 6.24 -4.37 -1.88
N ALA A 60 6.09 -3.44 -0.94
CA ALA A 60 6.53 -3.64 0.44
C ALA A 60 5.73 -4.75 1.15
N GLU A 61 4.41 -4.82 0.95
CA GLU A 61 3.60 -5.93 1.50
C GLU A 61 3.99 -7.28 0.89
N ALA A 62 4.18 -7.35 -0.43
CA ALA A 62 4.61 -8.58 -1.09
C ALA A 62 5.97 -9.08 -0.58
N GLN A 63 6.93 -8.18 -0.38
CA GLN A 63 8.24 -8.51 0.19
C GLN A 63 8.14 -9.00 1.63
N ARG A 64 7.31 -8.35 2.45
CA ARG A 64 7.07 -8.76 3.84
C ARG A 64 6.46 -10.16 3.90
N ASP A 65 5.42 -10.42 3.11
CA ASP A 65 4.74 -11.71 3.12
C ASP A 65 5.66 -12.83 2.60
N ALA A 66 6.53 -12.55 1.64
CA ALA A 66 7.56 -13.49 1.19
C ALA A 66 8.59 -13.80 2.30
N ALA A 67 9.03 -12.78 3.03
CA ALA A 67 9.97 -12.96 4.14
C ALA A 67 9.38 -13.80 5.29
N GLU A 68 8.12 -13.56 5.65
CA GLU A 68 7.41 -14.35 6.68
C GLU A 68 7.28 -15.82 6.28
N ARG A 69 6.95 -16.12 5.02
CA ARG A 69 6.89 -17.50 4.51
C ARG A 69 8.25 -18.18 4.54
N ALA A 70 9.32 -17.48 4.15
CA ALA A 70 10.68 -18.01 4.18
C ALA A 70 11.13 -18.33 5.62
N LYS A 71 10.78 -17.47 6.58
CA LYS A 71 11.05 -17.68 8.00
C LYS A 71 10.33 -18.92 8.54
N ALA A 72 9.03 -19.04 8.28
CA ALA A 72 8.23 -20.20 8.70
C ALA A 72 8.78 -21.52 8.13
N ALA A 73 9.18 -21.53 6.86
CA ALA A 73 9.79 -22.71 6.23
C ALA A 73 11.17 -23.06 6.82
N GLY A 74 11.94 -22.07 7.25
CA GLY A 74 13.23 -22.28 7.93
C GLY A 74 13.07 -22.81 9.35
N GLU A 75 12.05 -22.35 10.09
CA GLU A 75 11.74 -22.83 11.44
C GLU A 75 11.25 -24.29 11.42
N ALA A 76 10.39 -24.66 10.46
CA ALA A 76 9.92 -26.04 10.31
C ALA A 76 11.08 -27.04 10.09
N ARG A 77 12.04 -26.70 9.22
CA ARG A 77 13.21 -27.55 8.94
C ARG A 77 14.19 -27.70 10.11
N ARG A 78 14.13 -26.82 11.11
CA ARG A 78 15.00 -26.88 12.31
C ARG A 78 14.38 -27.68 13.45
N ALA A 79 13.08 -27.95 13.37
CA ALA A 79 12.35 -28.74 14.35
C ALA A 79 12.32 -30.26 14.02
N GLU A 80 12.82 -30.63 12.83
CA GLU A 80 13.03 -32.01 12.34
C GLU A 80 14.47 -32.46 12.63
#